data_AF-A0AAD5NTI8-F1
#
_entry.id   AF-A0AAD5NTI8-F1
#
_cell.length_a   1.000
_cell.length_b   1.000
_cell.length_c   1.000
_cell.angle_alpha   90.00
_cell.angle_beta   90.00
_cell.angle_gamma   90.00
#
_symmetry.space_group_name_H-M   'P 1'
#
loop_
_entity.id
_entity.type
_entity.pdbx_description
1 polymer ?
#
loop_
_entity_poly.entity_id
_entity_poly.type
_entity_poly.pdbx_seq_one_letter_code
_entity_poly.pdbx_strand_id
1 'polypeptide(L)'
;MVPKHSFLEEISSCLIVTVPEKFYDKVEEGSTILKKSQSFCFCEEGILVDGETTPLKTDLVILATGFRGDKKLKDIFVSQTFQDYIAGSPSVSETLPFYREMIHSRIPQLAVIGFSESISNMFMSEMRVQWLGELLDGAFKVPSIKEMENDTVE
;
A
#
# COMPACT_ATOMS: atom_id res chain seq x y z
N MET A 1 10.57 -8.78 -18.53
CA MET A 1 11.29 -7.86 -17.61
C MET A 1 11.65 -8.65 -16.37
N VAL A 2 12.88 -8.56 -15.87
CA VAL A 2 13.29 -9.22 -14.62
C VAL A 2 13.30 -8.16 -13.50
N PRO A 3 12.63 -8.40 -12.35
CA PRO A 3 12.72 -7.51 -11.21
C PRO A 3 14.16 -7.31 -10.75
N LYS A 4 14.47 -6.12 -10.22
CA LYS A 4 15.80 -5.83 -9.64
C LYS A 4 15.92 -6.27 -8.18
N HIS A 5 14.80 -6.60 -7.54
CA HIS A 5 14.73 -7.09 -6.17
C HIS A 5 14.65 -8.62 -6.15
N SER A 6 14.90 -9.21 -4.99
CA SER A 6 14.80 -10.64 -4.73
C SER A 6 13.35 -11.06 -4.49
N PHE A 7 13.07 -12.34 -4.77
CA PHE A 7 11.77 -12.94 -4.47
C PHE A 7 11.40 -12.82 -2.99
N LEU A 8 12.38 -12.96 -2.09
CA LEU A 8 12.14 -12.83 -0.65
C LEU A 8 11.63 -11.44 -0.27
N GLU A 9 12.24 -10.39 -0.84
CA GLU A 9 11.80 -9.01 -0.62
C GLU A 9 10.38 -8.77 -1.15
N GLU A 10 10.03 -9.38 -2.29
CA GLU A 10 8.69 -9.29 -2.89
C GLU A 10 7.63 -10.00 -2.02
N ILE A 11 7.96 -11.18 -1.47
CA ILE A 11 7.09 -11.89 -0.53
C ILE A 11 6.92 -11.11 0.77
N SER A 12 8.02 -10.67 1.38
CA SER A 12 7.98 -10.03 2.70
C SER A 12 7.25 -8.69 2.68
N SER A 13 7.27 -7.98 1.54
CA SER A 13 6.54 -6.73 1.35
C SER A 13 5.06 -6.92 0.97
N CYS A 14 4.58 -8.16 0.83
CA CYS A 14 3.26 -8.47 0.29
C CYS A 14 2.99 -7.88 -1.11
N LEU A 15 4.05 -7.57 -1.86
CA LEU A 15 3.96 -7.04 -3.23
C LEU A 15 3.93 -8.15 -4.29
N ILE A 16 3.77 -9.41 -3.89
CA ILE A 16 3.66 -10.54 -4.83
C ILE A 16 2.48 -10.29 -5.77
N VAL A 17 2.80 -9.95 -7.02
CA VAL A 17 1.78 -9.80 -8.05
C VAL A 17 1.48 -11.17 -8.63
N THR A 18 0.25 -11.63 -8.45
CA THR A 18 -0.28 -12.71 -9.28
C THR A 18 -0.73 -12.14 -10.61
N VAL A 19 -0.32 -12.77 -11.70
CA VAL A 19 -0.84 -12.43 -13.03
C VAL A 19 -2.06 -13.29 -13.33
N PRO A 20 -3.03 -12.79 -14.12
CA PRO A 20 -4.17 -13.60 -14.55
C PRO A 20 -3.74 -14.85 -15.32
N GLU A 21 -4.61 -15.86 -15.33
CA GLU A 21 -4.41 -17.05 -16.16
C GLU A 21 -4.14 -16.65 -17.62
N LYS A 22 -3.18 -17.32 -18.26
CA LYS A 22 -2.76 -17.08 -19.66
C LYS A 22 -2.12 -15.72 -19.93
N PHE A 23 -1.74 -14.96 -18.90
CA PHE A 23 -1.05 -13.68 -19.09
C PHE A 23 0.18 -13.81 -20.00
N TYR A 24 1.05 -14.79 -19.75
CA TYR A 24 2.26 -14.99 -20.54
C TYR A 24 1.96 -15.54 -21.94
N ASP A 25 0.95 -16.41 -22.09
CA ASP A 25 0.48 -16.86 -23.41
C ASP A 25 0.08 -15.66 -24.28
N LYS A 26 -0.65 -14.69 -23.70
CA LYS A 26 -1.05 -13.45 -24.41
C LYS A 26 0.13 -12.55 -24.76
N VAL A 27 1.20 -12.59 -23.97
CA VAL A 27 2.47 -11.90 -24.28
C VAL A 27 3.17 -12.60 -25.44
N GLU A 28 3.24 -13.93 -25.44
CA GLU A 28 3.87 -14.72 -26.51
C GLU A 28 3.10 -14.61 -27.84
N GLU A 29 1.77 -14.62 -27.80
CA GLU A 29 0.88 -14.41 -28.94
C GLU A 29 0.95 -12.96 -29.49
N GLY A 30 1.59 -12.03 -28.79
CA GLY A 30 1.66 -10.61 -29.17
C GLY A 30 0.38 -9.81 -28.91
N SER A 31 -0.61 -10.38 -28.22
CA SER A 31 -1.84 -9.68 -27.81
C SER A 31 -1.58 -8.69 -26.67
N THR A 32 -0.55 -8.94 -25.86
CA THR A 32 -0.08 -8.04 -24.79
C THR A 32 1.37 -7.63 -25.06
N ILE A 33 1.60 -6.36 -25.36
CA ILE A 33 2.96 -5.85 -25.62
C ILE A 33 3.48 -5.16 -24.35
N LEU A 34 4.49 -5.75 -23.72
CA LEU A 34 5.13 -5.17 -22.55
C LEU A 34 6.16 -4.12 -22.95
N LYS A 35 5.92 -2.86 -22.60
CA LYS A 35 6.88 -1.76 -22.75
C LYS A 35 7.28 -1.22 -21.39
N LYS A 36 8.58 -1.18 -21.12
CA LYS A 36 9.13 -0.52 -19.94
C LYS A 36 9.39 0.95 -20.28
N SER A 37 8.73 1.87 -19.60
CA SER A 37 9.01 3.29 -19.71
C SER A 37 8.84 3.99 -18.37
N GLN A 38 9.46 5.16 -18.20
CA GLN A 38 9.34 5.99 -17.01
C GLN A 38 8.23 7.04 -17.13
N SER A 39 7.86 7.42 -18.34
CA SER A 39 6.82 8.42 -18.59
C SER A 39 6.20 8.27 -19.97
N PHE A 40 5.08 8.94 -20.19
CA PHE A 40 4.44 9.07 -21.49
C PHE A 40 3.67 10.40 -21.52
N CYS A 41 3.30 10.87 -22.69
CA CYS A 41 2.37 11.98 -22.85
C CYS A 41 1.22 11.62 -23.79
N PHE A 42 0.12 12.34 -23.68
CA PHE A 42 -1.02 12.21 -24.59
C PHE A 42 -0.81 13.08 -25.82
N CYS A 43 -1.23 12.58 -26.98
CA CYS A 43 -1.33 13.33 -28.23
C CYS A 43 -2.69 13.07 -28.88
N GLU A 44 -2.97 13.73 -30.01
CA GLU A 44 -4.26 13.61 -30.69
C GLU A 44 -4.58 12.16 -31.12
N GLU A 45 -3.56 11.40 -31.51
CA GLU A 45 -3.70 10.03 -31.99
C GLU A 45 -3.64 8.96 -30.89
N GLY A 46 -3.26 9.31 -29.65
CA GLY A 46 -3.10 8.36 -28.55
C GLY A 46 -2.04 8.77 -27.53
N ILE A 47 -1.01 7.94 -27.35
CA ILE A 47 0.08 8.19 -26.39
C ILE A 47 1.46 8.14 -27.06
N LEU A 48 2.35 9.02 -26.64
CA LEU A 48 3.78 8.93 -26.96
C LEU A 48 4.52 8.46 -25.71
N VAL A 49 5.09 7.26 -25.80
CA VAL A 49 5.87 6.64 -24.71
C VAL A 49 7.30 7.17 -24.76
N ASP A 50 7.88 7.53 -23.62
CA ASP A 50 9.25 8.03 -23.57
C ASP A 50 10.24 7.01 -24.16
N GLY A 51 11.14 7.50 -25.02
CA GLY A 51 12.05 6.70 -25.85
C GLY A 51 11.52 6.28 -27.23
N GLU A 52 10.23 6.46 -27.51
CA GLU A 52 9.64 6.22 -28.84
C GLU A 52 9.61 7.50 -29.67
N THR A 53 9.81 7.38 -30.99
CA THR A 53 9.73 8.53 -31.91
C THR A 53 8.35 8.71 -32.53
N THR A 54 7.50 7.70 -32.44
CA THR A 54 6.17 7.69 -33.05
C THR A 54 5.09 7.44 -32.01
N PRO A 55 3.97 8.17 -32.05
CA PRO A 55 2.84 7.91 -31.17
C PRO A 55 2.25 6.51 -31.36
N LEU A 56 1.88 5.88 -30.26
CA LEU A 56 1.06 4.68 -30.24
C LEU A 56 -0.40 5.08 -30.38
N LYS A 57 -1.01 4.73 -31.52
CA LYS A 57 -2.44 4.91 -31.74
C LYS A 57 -3.24 4.16 -30.68
N THR A 58 -4.04 4.87 -29.90
CA THR A 58 -4.68 4.30 -28.70
C THR A 58 -6.09 4.86 -28.51
N ASP A 59 -7.09 3.97 -28.44
CA ASP A 59 -8.49 4.37 -28.25
C ASP A 59 -8.88 4.53 -26.76
N LEU A 60 -8.19 3.81 -25.85
CA LEU A 60 -8.45 3.83 -24.41
C LEU A 60 -7.15 3.71 -23.61
N VAL A 61 -6.99 4.56 -22.59
CA VAL A 61 -5.89 4.48 -21.63
C VAL A 61 -6.44 4.19 -20.24
N ILE A 62 -5.95 3.11 -19.62
CA ILE A 62 -6.29 2.72 -18.25
C ILE A 62 -5.08 2.94 -17.35
N LEU A 63 -5.19 3.88 -16.40
CA LEU A 63 -4.14 4.18 -15.43
C LEU A 63 -4.25 3.26 -14.20
N ALA A 64 -3.58 2.11 -14.27
CA ALA A 64 -3.50 1.15 -13.15
C ALA A 64 -2.38 1.49 -12.15
N THR A 65 -2.30 2.76 -11.70
CA THR A 65 -1.19 3.30 -10.89
C THR A 65 -1.35 3.13 -9.37
N GLY A 66 -2.24 2.23 -8.92
CA GLY A 66 -2.51 1.99 -7.50
C GLY A 66 -3.31 3.10 -6.80
N PHE A 67 -3.27 3.11 -5.46
CA PHE A 67 -4.03 4.03 -4.60
C PHE A 67 -3.13 4.66 -3.53
N ARG A 68 -3.44 5.90 -3.12
CA ARG A 68 -2.78 6.60 -1.99
C ARG A 68 -3.54 6.37 -0.69
N GLY A 69 -3.40 5.18 -0.11
CA GLY A 69 -4.09 4.79 1.13
C GLY A 69 -3.69 5.67 2.32
N ASP A 70 -2.40 5.94 2.45
CA ASP A 70 -1.78 6.85 3.43
C ASP A 70 -2.46 8.23 3.44
N LYS A 71 -2.62 8.85 2.26
CA LYS A 71 -3.27 10.14 2.11
C LYS A 71 -4.75 10.06 2.48
N LYS A 72 -5.45 9.00 2.07
CA LYS A 72 -6.85 8.80 2.47
C LYS A 72 -6.98 8.71 3.99
N LEU A 73 -6.11 7.97 4.66
CA LEU A 73 -6.13 7.83 6.10
C LEU A 73 -5.82 9.14 6.82
N LYS A 74 -4.83 9.89 6.34
CA LYS A 74 -4.51 11.23 6.81
C LYS A 74 -5.72 12.17 6.68
N ASP A 75 -6.33 12.21 5.50
CA ASP A 75 -7.40 13.15 5.17
C ASP A 75 -8.73 12.85 5.92
N ILE A 76 -8.87 11.71 6.61
CA ILE A 76 -10.01 11.44 7.52
C ILE A 76 -10.01 12.40 8.72
N PHE A 77 -8.84 12.84 9.18
CA PHE A 77 -8.73 13.70 10.34
C PHE A 77 -8.87 15.17 9.97
N VAL A 78 -9.74 15.88 10.69
CA VAL A 78 -9.83 17.35 10.61
C VAL A 78 -8.66 18.03 11.33
N SER A 79 -8.15 17.39 12.39
CA SER A 79 -7.05 17.93 13.21
C SER A 79 -5.70 17.78 12.50
N GLN A 80 -5.01 18.89 12.26
CA GLN A 80 -3.66 18.88 11.69
C GLN A 80 -2.70 18.03 12.54
N THR A 81 -2.82 18.08 13.87
CA THR A 81 -1.99 17.27 14.77
C THR A 81 -2.17 15.77 14.53
N PHE A 82 -3.40 15.30 14.31
CA PHE A 82 -3.63 13.87 14.02
C PHE A 82 -3.23 13.50 12.60
N GLN A 83 -3.38 14.41 11.65
CA GLN A 83 -2.83 14.24 10.30
C GLN A 83 -1.31 14.07 10.33
N ASP A 84 -0.61 14.85 11.15
CA ASP A 84 0.86 14.80 11.29
C ASP A 84 1.30 13.50 11.99
N TYR A 85 0.55 13.04 12.98
CA TYR A 85 0.76 11.75 13.63
C TYR A 85 0.65 10.58 12.63
N ILE A 86 -0.43 10.55 11.85
CA ILE A 86 -0.66 9.48 10.86
C ILE A 86 0.36 9.54 9.71
N ALA A 87 0.77 10.74 9.28
CA ALA A 87 1.74 10.88 8.20
C ALA A 87 3.14 10.35 8.57
N GLY A 88 3.43 10.16 9.85
CA GLY A 88 4.75 9.73 10.33
C GLY A 88 5.83 10.80 10.17
N SER A 89 7.07 10.46 10.55
CA SER A 89 8.24 11.30 10.29
C SER A 89 8.87 10.91 8.95
N PRO A 90 9.25 11.87 8.08
CA PRO A 90 9.96 11.58 6.82
C PRO A 90 11.30 10.83 7.00
N SER A 91 11.83 10.78 8.22
CA SER A 91 13.14 10.20 8.56
C SER A 91 13.10 8.74 8.98
N VAL A 92 11.93 8.19 9.27
CA VAL A 92 11.73 6.79 9.68
C VAL A 92 10.95 6.13 8.56
N SER A 93 11.40 4.94 8.13
CA SER A 93 10.78 4.03 7.15
C SER A 93 9.27 4.25 6.92
N GLU A 94 8.80 4.11 5.68
CA GLU A 94 7.42 4.24 5.17
C GLU A 94 6.36 3.36 5.88
N THR A 95 6.70 2.74 7.01
CA THR A 95 5.83 2.00 7.90
C THR A 95 5.02 2.98 8.74
N LEU A 96 3.69 2.95 8.62
CA LEU A 96 2.84 3.78 9.47
C LEU A 96 3.03 3.44 10.96
N PRO A 97 3.02 4.44 11.86
CA PRO A 97 3.33 4.27 13.28
C PRO A 97 2.16 3.65 14.08
N PHE A 98 1.72 2.47 13.66
CA PHE A 98 0.63 1.73 14.30
C PHE A 98 1.17 0.58 15.14
N TYR A 99 1.00 0.68 16.45
CA TYR A 99 1.18 -0.45 17.35
C TYR A 99 0.26 -1.59 16.95
N ARG A 100 0.84 -2.78 16.76
CA ARG A 100 0.14 -3.98 16.23
C ARG A 100 -0.66 -3.70 14.95
N GLU A 101 -0.19 -2.75 14.14
CA GLU A 101 -0.82 -2.36 12.87
C GLU A 101 -2.27 -1.85 13.02
N MET A 102 -2.67 -1.40 14.21
CA MET A 102 -4.02 -0.90 14.49
C MET A 102 -4.08 0.41 15.26
N ILE A 103 -3.25 0.58 16.30
CA ILE A 103 -3.41 1.66 17.27
C ILE A 103 -2.30 2.68 17.11
N HIS A 104 -2.67 3.95 16.93
CA HIS A 104 -1.69 5.03 16.97
C HIS A 104 -1.46 5.42 18.43
N SER A 105 -0.21 5.34 18.90
CA SER A 105 0.16 5.54 20.32
C SER A 105 -0.29 6.89 20.89
N ARG A 106 -0.37 7.92 20.04
CA ARG A 106 -0.75 9.31 20.41
C ARG A 106 -2.17 9.74 20.05
N ILE A 107 -2.96 8.91 19.36
CA ILE A 107 -4.36 9.25 19.03
C ILE A 107 -5.26 8.42 19.94
N PRO A 108 -5.90 9.03 20.95
CA PRO A 108 -6.71 8.29 21.90
C PRO A 108 -7.99 7.76 21.24
N GLN A 109 -8.47 6.60 21.71
CA GLN A 109 -9.77 6.02 21.33
C GLN A 109 -9.94 5.80 19.82
N LEU A 110 -8.86 5.44 19.14
CA LEU A 110 -8.86 5.14 17.71
C LEU A 110 -8.14 3.82 17.46
N ALA A 111 -8.75 2.98 16.63
CA ALA A 111 -8.11 1.85 15.99
C ALA A 111 -8.43 1.88 14.48
N VAL A 112 -7.44 1.53 13.66
CA VAL A 112 -7.55 1.42 12.21
C VAL A 112 -7.40 -0.05 11.83
N ILE A 113 -8.39 -0.63 11.15
CA ILE A 113 -8.36 -2.03 10.72
C ILE A 113 -8.53 -2.07 9.20
N GLY A 114 -7.72 -2.91 8.55
CA GLY A 114 -7.75 -3.09 7.10
C GLY A 114 -6.90 -2.07 6.33
N PHE A 115 -6.09 -1.26 7.03
CA PHE A 115 -5.06 -0.46 6.36
C PHE A 115 -3.83 -1.30 6.02
N SER A 116 -3.29 -2.02 7.01
CA SER A 116 -2.12 -2.88 6.79
C SER A 116 -2.53 -4.15 6.06
N GLU A 117 -1.89 -4.36 4.91
CA GLU A 117 -2.14 -5.49 4.03
C GLU A 117 -1.28 -6.71 4.39
N SER A 118 -1.80 -7.88 4.06
CA SER A 118 -1.22 -9.20 4.24
C SER A 118 -1.78 -10.13 3.17
N ILE A 119 -1.07 -11.20 2.87
CA ILE A 119 -1.55 -12.32 2.03
C ILE A 119 -2.90 -12.88 2.54
N SER A 120 -3.19 -12.71 3.84
CA SER A 120 -4.39 -13.21 4.51
C SER A 120 -5.22 -12.10 5.17
N ASN A 121 -5.48 -11.01 4.44
CA ASN A 121 -6.20 -9.81 4.93
C ASN A 121 -7.47 -10.10 5.74
N MET A 122 -8.29 -11.06 5.31
CA MET A 122 -9.53 -11.42 5.99
C MET A 122 -9.27 -11.97 7.40
N PHE A 123 -8.38 -12.97 7.52
CA PHE A 123 -8.03 -13.58 8.80
C PHE A 123 -7.32 -12.59 9.73
N MET A 124 -6.43 -11.76 9.19
CA MET A 124 -5.75 -10.74 9.98
C MET A 124 -6.74 -9.70 10.51
N SER A 125 -7.71 -9.29 9.70
CA SER A 125 -8.75 -8.36 10.14
C SER A 125 -9.65 -8.97 11.22
N GLU A 126 -10.01 -10.25 11.11
CA GLU A 126 -10.77 -10.96 12.13
C GLU A 126 -10.03 -11.01 13.47
N MET A 127 -8.75 -11.42 13.46
CA MET A 127 -7.92 -11.47 14.67
C MET A 127 -7.74 -10.09 15.31
N ARG A 128 -7.54 -9.06 14.49
CA ARG A 128 -7.44 -7.66 14.92
C ARG A 128 -8.73 -7.16 15.60
N VAL A 129 -9.90 -7.49 15.03
CA VAL A 129 -11.19 -7.14 15.63
C VAL A 129 -11.41 -7.86 16.96
N GLN A 130 -11.07 -9.15 17.06
CA GLN A 130 -11.18 -9.89 18.31
C GLN A 130 -10.26 -9.31 19.40
N TRP A 131 -9.00 -9.03 19.05
CA TRP A 131 -8.06 -8.39 19.96
C TRP A 131 -8.55 -7.01 20.43
N LEU A 132 -9.11 -6.21 19.51
CA LEU A 132 -9.69 -4.91 19.85
C LEU A 132 -10.92 -5.05 20.76
N GLY A 133 -11.76 -6.07 20.55
CA GLY A 133 -12.90 -6.37 21.42
C GLY A 133 -12.47 -6.60 22.87
N GLU A 134 -11.49 -7.48 23.08
CA GLU A 134 -10.91 -7.76 24.40
C GLU A 134 -10.26 -6.52 25.04
N LEU A 135 -9.64 -5.64 24.23
CA LEU A 135 -9.13 -4.35 24.72
C LEU A 135 -10.26 -3.43 25.20
N LEU A 136 -11.35 -3.33 24.43
CA LEU A 136 -12.51 -2.49 24.76
C LEU A 136 -13.28 -3.01 25.99
N ASP A 137 -13.33 -4.34 26.16
CA ASP A 137 -13.90 -4.99 27.35
C ASP A 137 -12.99 -4.86 28.59
N GLY A 138 -11.77 -4.35 28.41
CA GLY A 138 -10.82 -4.10 29.49
C GLY A 138 -10.11 -5.36 30.00
N ALA A 139 -10.13 -6.45 29.23
CA ALA A 139 -9.43 -7.69 29.55
C ALA A 139 -7.91 -7.47 29.67
N PHE A 140 -7.38 -6.49 28.94
CA PHE A 140 -6.01 -6.01 29.07
C PHE A 140 -5.91 -4.50 28.78
N LYS A 141 -4.72 -3.93 28.96
CA LYS A 141 -4.40 -2.54 28.61
C LYS A 141 -3.26 -2.52 27.59
N VAL A 142 -3.25 -1.50 26.74
CA VAL A 142 -2.10 -1.24 25.87
C VAL A 142 -0.88 -0.79 26.70
N PRO A 143 0.35 -1.03 26.22
CA PRO A 143 1.56 -0.52 26.84
C PRO A 143 1.61 1.02 26.87
N SER A 144 2.67 1.57 27.49
CA SER A 144 2.92 3.01 27.44
C SER A 144 3.19 3.49 26.01
N ILE A 145 2.99 4.78 25.77
CA ILE A 145 3.26 5.41 24.46
C ILE A 145 4.68 5.09 23.97
N LYS A 146 5.67 5.17 24.86
CA LYS A 146 7.07 4.91 24.54
C LYS A 146 7.31 3.46 24.12
N GLU A 147 6.67 2.50 24.79
CA GLU A 147 6.79 1.08 24.45
C GLU A 147 6.13 0.79 23.11
N MET A 148 4.95 1.36 22.86
CA MET A 148 4.28 1.24 21.56
C MET A 148 5.10 1.88 20.42
N GLU A 149 5.74 3.03 20.65
CA GLU A 149 6.59 3.68 19.65
C GLU A 149 7.86 2.86 19.35
N ASN A 150 8.45 2.22 20.36
CA ASN A 150 9.62 1.35 20.15
C ASN A 150 9.28 0.10 19.32
N ASP A 151 8.11 -0.50 19.55
CA ASP A 151 7.63 -1.69 18.83
C ASP A 151 7.44 -1.44 17.33
N THR A 152 7.10 -0.20 16.93
CA THR A 152 6.91 0.16 15.52
C THR A 152 8.20 0.39 14.73
N VAL A 153 9.36 0.39 15.39
CA VAL A 153 10.67 0.68 14.79
C VAL A 153 11.51 -0.59 14.60
N GLU A 154 11.17 -1.69 15.28
CA GLU A 154 11.75 -3.03 15.06
C GLU A 154 11.19 -3.70 13.80
#